data_AF-A0A7W8QNR0-F1
#
_entry.id   AF-A0A7W8QNR0-F1
#
_cell.length_a   1.000
_cell.length_b   1.000
_cell.length_c   1.000
_cell.angle_alpha   90.00
_cell.angle_beta   90.00
_cell.angle_gamma   90.00
#
_symmetry.space_group_name_H-M   'P 1'
#
loop_
_entity.id
_entity.type
_entity.pdbx_description
1 polymer ?
#
loop_
_entity_poly.entity_id
_entity_poly.type
_entity_poly.pdbx_seq_one_letter_code
_entity_poly.pdbx_strand_id
1 'polypeptide(L)'
;MGVDHAPGGLPLVLGIPADGRPGSADLAALGAAEERLAGSARTARFPLCTDLPECRSDDGPMPPRLVRELYRAVAACDALLISAAEDGGPPPDRLLSALDWAGYPFGGVLTGTPAAVIGAGAEPAGGGGVRARLRAALHTAGARVVLPGAPPPGRRHRTAARLLSAISTTSTASEEETTVTGYFEPVSVGALKLPNRLLMAPMTRSRARGGLVGPATAEYYAQRAAAGLIITEGTQPSVRGQGYIDTPGLHTADQVAAWREVTGAVHAAGGRIFAQIMHSGRVGHPVLYPDGGLPVAPSAIASGDSMYTPDGMLPHPVPHELTAAEIEEVVDEFTEAARNAVDAGFDGVELHGANGYLIQQFLADGSNRRTDRYGGSRANRIRFAAEVATAVAEAIGPERTGMRISPGTPNGGITESDTAELYPELARALAPLDLAYLHVMEFGHREVTEAVRAAWPNALLLNPHPDPASGARTTESGAEALAAGLADAITVGSEWLANPDLDVRVRAGGPFNDPDPATFYGGDERGYTDYPRLDALETSGAGR
;
A
#
# COMPACT_ATOMS: atom_id res chain seq x y z
N MET A 1 -18.94 -8.84 40.67
CA MET A 1 -19.04 -10.19 41.28
C MET A 1 -18.24 -11.12 40.41
N GLY A 2 -17.12 -11.63 40.92
CA GLY A 2 -16.22 -12.51 40.16
C GLY A 2 -16.88 -13.86 39.90
N VAL A 3 -16.82 -14.33 38.66
CA VAL A 3 -17.11 -15.73 38.33
C VAL A 3 -15.79 -16.47 38.49
N ASP A 4 -15.72 -17.26 39.56
CA ASP A 4 -14.58 -18.11 39.88
C ASP A 4 -14.57 -19.28 38.89
N HIS A 5 -13.60 -19.32 37.97
CA HIS A 5 -13.43 -20.46 37.08
C HIS A 5 -12.66 -21.56 37.79
N ALA A 6 -13.34 -22.67 38.07
CA ALA A 6 -12.73 -23.87 38.63
C ALA A 6 -11.54 -24.34 37.74
N PRO A 7 -10.35 -24.62 38.32
CA PRO A 7 -9.21 -25.10 37.56
C PRO A 7 -9.45 -26.55 37.12
N GLY A 8 -9.60 -26.79 35.81
CA GLY A 8 -9.68 -28.14 35.23
C GLY A 8 -10.78 -28.39 34.19
N GLY A 9 -11.61 -27.40 33.85
CA GLY A 9 -12.64 -27.54 32.80
C GLY A 9 -12.11 -27.32 31.38
N LEU A 10 -12.72 -27.98 30.38
CA LEU A 10 -12.46 -27.69 28.96
C LEU A 10 -12.86 -26.24 28.62
N PRO A 11 -12.07 -25.52 27.79
CA PRO A 11 -12.38 -24.15 27.40
C PRO A 11 -13.72 -24.08 26.67
N LEU A 12 -14.48 -23.00 26.88
CA LEU A 12 -15.74 -22.74 26.18
C LEU A 12 -15.48 -21.91 24.92
N VAL A 13 -15.77 -22.48 23.75
CA VAL A 13 -15.75 -21.78 22.46
C VAL A 13 -17.17 -21.37 22.10
N LEU A 14 -17.39 -20.07 21.90
CA LEU A 14 -18.67 -19.53 21.44
C LEU A 14 -18.66 -19.38 19.93
N GLY A 15 -19.54 -20.11 19.25
CA GLY A 15 -19.78 -20.06 17.82
C GLY A 15 -20.84 -19.04 17.43
N ILE A 16 -20.54 -18.19 16.45
CA ILE A 16 -21.46 -17.19 15.90
C ILE A 16 -21.53 -17.33 14.38
N PRO A 17 -22.67 -17.79 13.81
CA PRO A 17 -22.86 -17.82 12.37
C PRO A 17 -23.23 -16.43 11.84
N ALA A 18 -22.70 -16.04 10.68
CA ALA A 18 -23.00 -14.76 10.05
C ALA A 18 -24.44 -14.68 9.52
N ASP A 19 -24.95 -15.78 8.97
CA ASP A 19 -26.29 -15.89 8.42
C ASP A 19 -27.26 -16.64 9.36
N GLY A 20 -26.88 -17.84 9.78
CA GLY A 20 -27.66 -18.60 10.77
C GLY A 20 -29.02 -19.12 10.29
N ARG A 21 -29.36 -18.98 9.00
CA ARG A 21 -30.58 -19.58 8.40
C ARG A 21 -30.48 -21.11 8.40
N PRO A 22 -31.55 -21.86 8.68
CA PRO A 22 -31.52 -23.32 8.61
C PRO A 22 -30.99 -23.81 7.24
N GLY A 23 -29.94 -24.65 7.24
CA GLY A 23 -29.32 -25.18 6.02
C GLY A 23 -28.26 -24.31 5.36
N SER A 24 -27.88 -23.19 5.98
CA SER A 24 -26.82 -22.29 5.50
C SER A 24 -25.40 -22.89 5.62
N ALA A 25 -24.51 -22.47 4.72
CA ALA A 25 -23.14 -23.00 4.63
C ALA A 25 -22.30 -22.65 5.87
N ASP A 26 -22.47 -21.45 6.42
CA ASP A 26 -21.84 -20.99 7.66
C ASP A 26 -22.27 -21.81 8.90
N LEU A 27 -23.53 -22.26 8.98
CA LEU A 27 -23.97 -23.21 10.01
C LEU A 27 -23.34 -24.60 9.84
N ALA A 28 -23.18 -25.06 8.61
CA ALA A 28 -22.51 -26.34 8.32
C ALA A 28 -21.02 -26.28 8.71
N ALA A 29 -20.32 -25.18 8.37
CA ALA A 29 -18.93 -24.96 8.78
C ALA A 29 -18.77 -24.88 10.30
N LEU A 30 -19.71 -24.22 10.99
CA LEU A 30 -19.71 -24.17 12.45
C LEU A 30 -19.93 -25.56 13.05
N GLY A 31 -20.83 -26.37 12.49
CA GLY A 31 -21.02 -27.77 12.89
C GLY A 31 -19.76 -28.61 12.74
N ALA A 32 -19.06 -28.49 11.60
CA ALA A 32 -17.80 -29.20 11.37
C ALA A 32 -16.69 -28.77 12.35
N ALA A 33 -16.63 -27.47 12.69
CA ALA A 33 -15.69 -26.97 13.69
C ALA A 33 -16.01 -27.49 15.11
N GLU A 34 -17.29 -27.60 15.47
CA GLU A 34 -17.72 -28.15 16.75
C GLU A 34 -17.40 -29.64 16.89
N GLU A 35 -17.58 -30.43 15.83
CA GLU A 35 -17.18 -31.84 15.80
C GLU A 35 -15.67 -32.00 16.02
N ARG A 36 -14.85 -31.13 15.42
CA ARG A 36 -13.39 -31.13 15.62
C ARG A 36 -12.98 -30.71 17.03
N LEU A 37 -13.77 -29.85 17.65
CA LEU A 37 -13.57 -29.41 19.04
C LEU A 37 -14.04 -30.43 20.07
N ALA A 38 -14.76 -31.48 19.66
CA ALA A 38 -15.28 -32.49 20.55
C ALA A 38 -14.14 -33.12 21.39
N GLY A 39 -14.33 -33.14 22.71
CA GLY A 39 -13.34 -33.66 23.67
C GLY A 39 -12.18 -32.71 24.02
N SER A 40 -12.02 -31.60 23.30
CA SER A 40 -10.97 -30.59 23.55
C SER A 40 -11.51 -29.22 23.97
N ALA A 41 -12.77 -28.92 23.68
CA ALA A 41 -13.49 -27.74 24.14
C ALA A 41 -14.97 -28.07 24.42
N ARG A 42 -15.63 -27.24 25.22
CA ARG A 42 -17.08 -27.12 25.23
C ARG A 42 -17.47 -26.11 24.15
N THR A 43 -18.55 -26.37 23.43
CA THR A 43 -19.03 -25.47 22.38
C THR A 43 -20.42 -24.96 22.74
N ALA A 44 -20.68 -23.70 22.42
CA ALA A 44 -22.01 -23.08 22.50
C ALA A 44 -22.25 -22.24 21.25
N ARG A 45 -23.51 -22.11 20.84
CA ARG A 45 -23.90 -21.26 19.70
C ARG A 45 -24.69 -20.06 20.16
N PHE A 46 -24.39 -18.89 19.59
CA PHE A 46 -25.23 -17.70 19.74
C PHE A 46 -26.10 -17.52 18.49
N PRO A 47 -27.44 -17.50 18.62
CA PRO A 47 -28.32 -17.31 17.47
C PRO A 47 -28.41 -15.81 17.09
N LEU A 48 -27.88 -15.45 15.92
CA LEU A 48 -28.16 -14.15 15.27
C LEU A 48 -29.47 -14.24 14.48
N CYS A 49 -30.61 -14.30 15.17
CA CYS A 49 -31.92 -14.52 14.56
C CYS A 49 -32.79 -13.26 14.45
N THR A 50 -32.26 -12.06 14.74
CA THR A 50 -33.04 -10.80 14.73
C THR A 50 -32.18 -9.63 14.29
N ASP A 51 -32.76 -8.69 13.55
CA ASP A 51 -32.07 -7.46 13.14
C ASP A 51 -31.75 -6.60 14.36
N LEU A 52 -30.47 -6.32 14.55
CA LEU A 52 -29.99 -5.39 15.57
C LEU A 52 -29.99 -3.98 14.98
N PRO A 53 -30.41 -2.96 15.74
CA PRO A 53 -30.21 -1.58 15.31
C PRO A 53 -28.72 -1.26 15.26
N GLU A 54 -28.32 -0.39 14.34
CA GLU A 54 -26.97 0.15 14.25
C GLU A 54 -26.53 0.74 15.60
N CYS A 55 -25.28 0.49 16.00
CA CYS A 55 -24.69 1.09 17.19
C CYS A 55 -24.28 2.54 16.89
N ARG A 56 -24.81 3.50 17.64
CA ARG A 56 -24.51 4.94 17.48
C ARG A 56 -23.80 5.49 18.72
N SER A 57 -22.96 6.50 18.51
CA SER A 57 -22.22 7.19 19.58
C SER A 57 -23.11 7.76 20.69
N ASP A 58 -24.37 8.04 20.37
CA ASP A 58 -25.32 8.71 21.26
C ASP A 58 -26.27 7.71 21.95
N ASP A 59 -26.12 6.41 21.69
CA ASP A 59 -26.92 5.38 22.33
C ASP A 59 -26.59 5.32 23.83
N GLY A 60 -27.61 5.55 24.67
CA GLY A 60 -27.48 5.51 26.13
C GLY A 60 -26.99 4.15 26.67
N PRO A 61 -26.70 4.03 27.98
CA PRO A 61 -25.96 2.91 28.57
C PRO A 61 -26.70 1.55 28.58
N MET A 62 -27.90 1.45 28.00
CA MET A 62 -28.72 0.26 28.06
C MET A 62 -28.91 -0.35 26.66
N PRO A 63 -28.00 -1.22 26.20
CA PRO A 63 -28.07 -1.83 24.88
C PRO A 63 -29.28 -2.77 24.76
N PRO A 64 -29.77 -3.09 23.54
CA PRO A 64 -30.89 -4.01 23.32
C PRO A 64 -30.75 -5.34 24.07
N ARG A 65 -31.88 -6.00 24.38
CA ARG A 65 -31.88 -7.26 25.15
C ARG A 65 -30.94 -8.32 24.55
N LEU A 66 -30.97 -8.47 23.23
CA LEU A 66 -30.14 -9.44 22.52
C LEU A 66 -28.64 -9.11 22.63
N VAL A 67 -28.27 -7.83 22.62
CA VAL A 67 -26.89 -7.37 22.83
C VAL A 67 -26.42 -7.69 24.25
N ARG A 68 -27.28 -7.53 25.26
CA ARG A 68 -26.94 -7.92 26.65
C ARG A 68 -26.78 -9.43 26.79
N GLU A 69 -27.54 -10.22 26.03
CA GLU A 69 -27.40 -11.67 25.98
C GLU A 69 -26.09 -12.07 25.27
N LEU A 70 -25.73 -11.40 24.17
CA LEU A 70 -24.44 -11.54 23.50
C LEU A 70 -23.28 -11.20 24.44
N TYR A 71 -23.37 -10.10 25.19
CA TYR A 71 -22.35 -9.70 26.16
C TYR A 71 -22.12 -10.76 27.23
N ARG A 72 -23.20 -11.34 27.76
CA ARG A 72 -23.11 -12.41 28.76
C ARG A 72 -22.48 -13.68 28.16
N ALA A 73 -22.79 -13.99 26.90
CA ALA A 73 -22.24 -15.15 26.21
C ALA A 73 -20.73 -14.96 25.93
N VAL A 74 -20.33 -13.80 25.42
CA VAL A 74 -18.93 -13.45 25.15
C VAL A 74 -18.12 -13.37 26.45
N ALA A 75 -18.65 -12.74 27.49
CA ALA A 75 -17.96 -12.65 28.78
C ALA A 75 -17.79 -14.01 29.49
N ALA A 76 -18.58 -15.02 29.12
CA ALA A 76 -18.52 -16.36 29.68
C ALA A 76 -17.66 -17.33 28.85
N CYS A 77 -17.24 -16.95 27.63
CA CYS A 77 -16.44 -17.81 26.77
C CYS A 77 -14.94 -17.59 26.94
N ASP A 78 -14.16 -18.60 26.57
CA ASP A 78 -12.70 -18.55 26.54
C ASP A 78 -12.15 -18.16 25.16
N ALA A 79 -12.97 -18.32 24.12
CA ALA A 79 -12.69 -17.99 22.73
C ALA A 79 -13.97 -17.84 21.89
N LEU A 80 -13.85 -17.06 20.82
CA LEU A 80 -14.90 -16.78 19.85
C LEU A 80 -14.57 -17.39 18.48
N LEU A 81 -15.57 -17.97 17.83
CA LEU A 81 -15.45 -18.52 16.48
C LEU A 81 -16.61 -17.98 15.61
N ILE A 82 -16.27 -17.22 14.57
CA ILE A 82 -17.24 -16.69 13.61
C ILE A 82 -17.20 -17.53 12.34
N SER A 83 -18.36 -17.98 11.84
CA SER A 83 -18.46 -18.65 10.55
C SER A 83 -19.17 -17.77 9.52
N ALA A 84 -18.66 -17.75 8.29
CA ALA A 84 -19.25 -17.02 7.16
C ALA A 84 -19.24 -17.88 5.88
N ALA A 85 -20.21 -17.62 5.00
CA ALA A 85 -20.24 -18.18 3.65
C ALA A 85 -19.37 -17.32 2.72
N GLU A 86 -18.69 -17.95 1.76
CA GLU A 86 -17.78 -17.28 0.80
C GLU A 86 -18.51 -17.00 -0.53
N ASP A 87 -19.71 -16.42 -0.49
CA ASP A 87 -20.52 -16.13 -1.68
C ASP A 87 -20.21 -14.77 -2.34
N GLY A 88 -19.08 -14.14 -1.98
CA GLY A 88 -18.62 -12.88 -2.54
C GLY A 88 -19.43 -11.64 -2.14
N GLY A 89 -20.50 -11.79 -1.34
CA GLY A 89 -21.29 -10.68 -0.80
C GLY A 89 -20.62 -9.97 0.38
N PRO A 90 -21.07 -8.78 0.79
CA PRO A 90 -20.61 -8.17 2.05
C PRO A 90 -21.05 -8.99 3.27
N PRO A 91 -20.30 -8.95 4.39
CA PRO A 91 -20.76 -9.58 5.63
C PRO A 91 -22.13 -9.01 6.06
N PRO A 92 -23.04 -9.83 6.62
CA PRO A 92 -24.37 -9.35 6.99
C PRO A 92 -24.32 -8.21 8.01
N ASP A 93 -25.04 -7.12 7.73
CA ASP A 93 -25.08 -5.90 8.56
C ASP A 93 -25.41 -6.19 10.02
N ARG A 94 -26.26 -7.19 10.28
CA ARG A 94 -26.62 -7.66 11.63
C ARG A 94 -25.42 -8.17 12.44
N LEU A 95 -24.45 -8.82 11.79
CA LEU A 95 -23.24 -9.33 12.44
C LEU A 95 -22.28 -8.18 12.73
N LEU A 96 -22.08 -7.27 11.76
CA LEU A 96 -21.27 -6.07 11.97
C LEU A 96 -21.82 -5.22 13.11
N SER A 97 -23.14 -4.97 13.11
CA SER A 97 -23.83 -4.26 14.18
C SER A 97 -23.64 -4.94 15.54
N ALA A 98 -23.72 -6.27 15.60
CA ALA A 98 -23.47 -7.02 16.83
C ALA A 98 -22.04 -6.85 17.36
N LEU A 99 -21.05 -6.83 16.47
CA LEU A 99 -19.63 -6.64 16.81
C LEU A 99 -19.35 -5.21 17.28
N ASP A 100 -19.92 -4.21 16.62
CA ASP A 100 -19.83 -2.80 17.02
C ASP A 100 -20.41 -2.61 18.41
N TRP A 101 -21.61 -3.16 18.65
CA TRP A 101 -22.20 -3.18 19.98
C TRP A 101 -21.28 -3.87 20.99
N ALA A 102 -20.69 -5.03 20.68
CA ALA A 102 -19.80 -5.76 21.59
C ALA A 102 -18.47 -5.05 21.89
N GLY A 103 -18.02 -4.17 21.00
CA GLY A 103 -16.85 -3.31 21.19
C GLY A 103 -17.13 -1.99 21.93
N TYR A 104 -18.40 -1.58 22.09
CA TYR A 104 -18.77 -0.26 22.57
C TYR A 104 -19.00 -0.14 24.10
N PRO A 105 -18.59 0.97 24.74
CA PRO A 105 -17.62 1.96 24.23
C PRO A 105 -16.21 1.35 24.24
N PHE A 106 -15.41 1.69 23.20
CA PHE A 106 -14.07 1.16 22.88
C PHE A 106 -13.45 0.24 23.93
N GLY A 107 -13.38 -1.05 23.59
CA GLY A 107 -12.84 -2.07 24.47
C GLY A 107 -13.89 -2.75 25.35
N GLY A 108 -15.09 -2.98 24.81
CA GLY A 108 -16.18 -3.72 25.45
C GLY A 108 -15.85 -5.19 25.80
N VAL A 109 -16.86 -6.06 25.75
CA VAL A 109 -16.72 -7.48 26.18
C VAL A 109 -15.74 -8.31 25.32
N LEU A 110 -15.36 -7.79 24.15
CA LEU A 110 -14.46 -8.46 23.21
C LEU A 110 -12.97 -8.21 23.49
N THR A 111 -12.62 -7.26 24.37
CA THR A 111 -11.23 -6.88 24.60
C THR A 111 -10.35 -8.04 25.01
N GLY A 112 -9.38 -8.37 24.16
CA GLY A 112 -8.41 -9.45 24.39
C GLY A 112 -8.98 -10.86 24.24
N THR A 113 -10.27 -11.01 23.91
CA THR A 113 -10.91 -12.31 23.66
C THR A 113 -10.34 -12.91 22.37
N PRO A 114 -9.77 -14.13 22.40
CA PRO A 114 -9.31 -14.80 21.19
C PRO A 114 -10.48 -15.04 20.23
N ALA A 115 -10.35 -14.62 18.97
CA ALA A 115 -11.39 -14.77 17.97
C ALA A 115 -10.82 -15.31 16.66
N ALA A 116 -11.50 -16.25 16.01
CA ALA A 116 -11.14 -16.72 14.67
C ALA A 116 -12.34 -16.65 13.73
N VAL A 117 -12.07 -16.52 12.42
CA VAL A 117 -13.09 -16.51 11.37
C VAL A 117 -12.84 -17.68 10.42
N ILE A 118 -13.85 -18.53 10.24
CA ILE A 118 -13.82 -19.73 9.38
C ILE A 118 -14.81 -19.60 8.20
N GLY A 119 -14.46 -20.20 7.06
CA GLY A 119 -15.28 -20.21 5.85
C GLY A 119 -15.97 -21.56 5.59
N ALA A 120 -17.01 -21.54 4.76
CA ALA A 120 -17.71 -22.73 4.29
C ALA A 120 -17.56 -22.90 2.76
N GLY A 121 -16.71 -23.84 2.34
CA GLY A 121 -16.51 -24.19 0.92
C GLY A 121 -15.03 -24.31 0.53
N ALA A 122 -14.75 -25.15 -0.47
CA ALA A 122 -13.48 -25.14 -1.20
C ALA A 122 -13.78 -24.49 -2.54
N GLU A 123 -13.42 -23.22 -2.74
CA GLU A 123 -13.82 -22.48 -3.94
C GLU A 123 -12.80 -21.42 -4.40
N PRO A 124 -12.90 -21.01 -5.68
CA PRO A 124 -11.81 -20.48 -6.50
C PRO A 124 -11.35 -19.07 -6.12
N ALA A 125 -10.22 -18.66 -6.71
CA ALA A 125 -9.61 -17.34 -6.59
C ALA A 125 -10.66 -16.20 -6.64
N GLY A 126 -10.90 -15.56 -5.48
CA GLY A 126 -11.82 -14.41 -5.35
C GLY A 126 -12.63 -14.33 -4.05
N GLY A 127 -12.67 -15.36 -3.20
CA GLY A 127 -13.58 -15.42 -2.03
C GLY A 127 -13.19 -14.67 -0.74
N GLY A 128 -11.93 -14.24 -0.56
CA GLY A 128 -11.37 -13.84 0.75
C GLY A 128 -11.93 -12.57 1.43
N GLY A 129 -12.74 -11.77 0.74
CA GLY A 129 -13.16 -10.43 1.21
C GLY A 129 -14.02 -10.41 2.47
N VAL A 130 -14.90 -11.42 2.68
CA VAL A 130 -15.79 -11.47 3.84
C VAL A 130 -15.02 -11.77 5.13
N ARG A 131 -14.11 -12.75 5.08
CA ARG A 131 -13.28 -13.11 6.24
C ARG A 131 -12.35 -11.98 6.64
N ALA A 132 -11.72 -11.31 5.69
CA ALA A 132 -10.86 -10.15 5.94
C ALA A 132 -11.64 -9.02 6.64
N ARG A 133 -12.83 -8.67 6.13
CA ARG A 133 -13.70 -7.64 6.74
C ARG A 133 -14.15 -8.01 8.16
N LEU A 134 -14.51 -9.29 8.39
CA LEU A 134 -14.88 -9.76 9.73
C LEU A 134 -13.70 -9.77 10.71
N ARG A 135 -12.49 -10.11 10.25
CA ARG A 135 -11.27 -9.99 11.06
C ARG A 135 -10.99 -8.53 11.42
N ALA A 136 -11.12 -7.62 10.46
CA ALA A 136 -10.96 -6.18 10.71
C ALA A 136 -12.00 -5.66 11.72
N ALA A 137 -13.27 -6.02 11.58
CA ALA A 137 -14.33 -5.65 12.52
C ALA A 137 -14.05 -6.19 13.94
N LEU A 138 -13.64 -7.45 14.06
CA LEU A 138 -13.22 -8.05 15.34
C LEU A 138 -12.05 -7.32 15.98
N HIS A 139 -11.03 -6.99 15.19
CA HIS A 139 -9.87 -6.25 15.65
C HIS A 139 -10.25 -4.85 16.16
N THR A 140 -11.06 -4.11 15.39
CA THR A 140 -11.59 -2.79 15.79
C THR A 140 -12.43 -2.87 17.08
N ALA A 141 -13.18 -3.95 17.27
CA ALA A 141 -13.95 -4.19 18.49
C ALA A 141 -13.09 -4.62 19.71
N GLY A 142 -11.76 -4.71 19.55
CA GLY A 142 -10.81 -5.07 20.61
C GLY A 142 -10.55 -6.57 20.77
N ALA A 143 -11.12 -7.41 19.90
CA ALA A 143 -10.87 -8.84 19.92
C ALA A 143 -9.46 -9.17 19.44
N ARG A 144 -8.91 -10.26 19.96
CA ARG A 144 -7.61 -10.77 19.53
C ARG A 144 -7.81 -11.77 18.41
N VAL A 145 -7.68 -11.31 17.17
CA VAL A 145 -7.83 -12.17 16.00
C VAL A 145 -6.69 -13.20 15.95
N VAL A 146 -7.03 -14.49 15.93
CA VAL A 146 -6.11 -15.62 15.82
C VAL A 146 -6.03 -16.05 14.36
N LEU A 147 -4.85 -15.89 13.77
CA LEU A 147 -4.54 -16.34 12.41
C LEU A 147 -4.05 -17.80 12.43
N PRO A 148 -4.21 -18.55 11.32
CA PRO A 148 -3.59 -19.86 11.16
C PRO A 148 -2.08 -19.79 11.44
N GLY A 149 -1.53 -20.76 12.17
CA GLY A 149 -0.08 -20.87 12.41
C GLY A 149 0.56 -19.89 13.41
N ALA A 150 -0.18 -18.90 13.94
CA ALA A 150 0.38 -17.91 14.85
C ALA A 150 0.71 -18.49 16.26
N PRO A 151 1.87 -18.14 16.87
CA PRO A 151 2.23 -18.62 18.20
C PRO A 151 1.32 -18.03 19.29
N PRO A 152 0.86 -18.83 20.28
CA PRO A 152 -0.11 -18.38 21.28
C PRO A 152 0.59 -17.64 22.44
N PRO A 153 0.12 -16.43 22.83
CA PRO A 153 0.69 -15.74 23.99
C PRO A 153 -0.27 -15.67 25.18
N GLY A 154 0.31 -15.54 26.38
CA GLY A 154 -0.38 -15.32 27.66
C GLY A 154 -0.96 -16.56 28.34
N ARG A 155 -0.82 -16.65 29.68
CA ARG A 155 -1.21 -17.83 30.48
C ARG A 155 -2.72 -18.12 30.57
N ARG A 156 -3.60 -17.13 30.34
CA ARG A 156 -5.06 -17.27 30.57
C ARG A 156 -5.85 -17.88 29.40
N HIS A 157 -5.44 -17.66 28.15
CA HIS A 157 -6.20 -18.07 26.95
C HIS A 157 -5.42 -19.01 26.01
N ARG A 158 -4.29 -19.55 26.49
CA ARG A 158 -3.32 -20.32 25.71
C ARG A 158 -3.89 -21.59 25.08
N THR A 159 -4.75 -22.30 25.81
CA THR A 159 -5.36 -23.54 25.33
C THR A 159 -6.42 -23.27 24.26
N ALA A 160 -7.27 -22.24 24.47
CA ALA A 160 -8.33 -21.88 23.54
C ALA A 160 -7.77 -21.29 22.22
N ALA A 161 -6.74 -20.44 22.29
CA ALA A 161 -6.08 -19.89 21.11
C ALA A 161 -5.38 -20.97 20.25
N ARG A 162 -4.78 -21.99 20.89
CA ARG A 162 -4.21 -23.16 20.17
C ARG A 162 -5.28 -23.97 19.45
N LEU A 163 -6.43 -24.15 20.09
CA LEU A 163 -7.57 -24.86 19.49
C LEU A 163 -8.13 -24.09 18.30
N LEU A 164 -8.31 -22.78 18.41
CA LEU A 164 -8.73 -21.94 17.29
C LEU A 164 -7.74 -21.97 16.11
N SER A 165 -6.44 -21.91 16.40
CA SER A 165 -5.40 -22.03 15.37
C SER A 165 -5.47 -23.39 14.67
N ALA A 166 -5.67 -24.49 15.39
CA ALA A 166 -5.73 -25.84 14.82
C ALA A 166 -6.98 -26.09 13.94
N ILE A 167 -8.10 -25.42 14.25
CA ILE A 167 -9.32 -25.49 13.44
C ILE A 167 -9.17 -24.66 12.16
N SER A 168 -8.43 -23.56 12.24
CA SER A 168 -8.23 -22.62 11.12
C SER A 168 -7.23 -23.13 10.06
N THR A 169 -6.43 -24.16 10.36
CA THR A 169 -5.32 -24.65 9.51
C THR A 169 -5.69 -25.69 8.44
N THR A 170 -6.95 -26.09 8.26
CA THR A 170 -7.30 -27.19 7.32
C THR A 170 -7.89 -26.77 5.96
N SER A 171 -7.67 -25.52 5.52
CA SER A 171 -7.95 -25.13 4.12
C SER A 171 -6.98 -24.10 3.50
N THR A 172 -5.96 -23.61 4.22
CA THR A 172 -5.09 -22.50 3.75
C THR A 172 -3.58 -22.79 3.76
N ALA A 173 -3.15 -23.94 4.31
CA ALA A 173 -1.72 -24.22 4.50
C ALA A 173 -0.91 -24.26 3.19
N SER A 174 -1.54 -24.58 2.05
CA SER A 174 -0.88 -24.56 0.74
C SER A 174 -0.87 -23.19 0.06
N GLU A 175 -1.64 -22.20 0.51
CA GLU A 175 -1.72 -20.88 -0.13
C GLU A 175 -0.90 -19.81 0.62
N GLU A 176 -0.88 -19.83 1.95
CA GLU A 176 -0.05 -18.91 2.76
C GLU A 176 1.45 -19.20 2.64
N GLU A 177 1.85 -20.48 2.57
CA GLU A 177 3.26 -20.87 2.35
C GLU A 177 3.72 -20.50 0.92
N THR A 178 2.82 -20.48 -0.05
CA THR A 178 3.10 -20.13 -1.46
C THR A 178 3.13 -18.61 -1.70
N THR A 179 2.41 -17.82 -0.89
CA THR A 179 2.33 -16.35 -1.01
C THR A 179 3.49 -15.64 -0.30
N VAL A 180 3.94 -16.11 0.86
CA VAL A 180 5.16 -15.61 1.53
C VAL A 180 6.42 -15.99 0.75
N THR A 181 6.46 -17.17 0.14
CA THR A 181 7.61 -17.61 -0.68
C THR A 181 7.79 -16.75 -1.93
N GLY A 182 6.70 -16.34 -2.60
CA GLY A 182 6.76 -15.53 -3.82
C GLY A 182 7.50 -14.21 -3.66
N TYR A 183 7.39 -13.54 -2.51
CA TYR A 183 8.11 -12.28 -2.26
C TYR A 183 9.62 -12.43 -2.23
N PHE A 184 10.15 -13.57 -1.81
CA PHE A 184 11.58 -13.76 -1.58
C PHE A 184 12.28 -14.52 -2.70
N GLU A 185 11.58 -14.76 -3.80
CA GLU A 185 12.18 -15.26 -5.02
C GLU A 185 12.93 -14.13 -5.74
N PRO A 186 14.13 -14.41 -6.29
CA PRO A 186 14.81 -13.47 -7.17
C PRO A 186 13.97 -13.11 -8.40
N VAL A 187 14.16 -11.90 -8.93
CA VAL A 187 13.52 -11.43 -10.17
C VAL A 187 14.50 -10.56 -10.96
N SER A 188 14.40 -10.57 -12.29
CA SER A 188 15.20 -9.69 -13.14
C SER A 188 14.38 -8.46 -13.53
N VAL A 189 14.98 -7.27 -13.38
CA VAL A 189 14.39 -5.98 -13.74
C VAL A 189 15.44 -5.19 -14.51
N GLY A 190 15.24 -5.03 -15.82
CA GLY A 190 16.29 -4.53 -16.72
C GLY A 190 17.59 -5.32 -16.57
N ALA A 191 18.70 -4.62 -16.29
CA ALA A 191 20.01 -5.24 -16.04
C ALA A 191 20.17 -5.82 -14.63
N LEU A 192 19.28 -5.51 -13.69
CA LEU A 192 19.41 -5.89 -12.30
C LEU A 192 18.83 -7.28 -12.03
N LYS A 193 19.55 -8.07 -11.23
CA LYS A 193 19.03 -9.28 -10.59
C LYS A 193 18.68 -8.94 -9.15
N LEU A 194 17.41 -8.72 -8.89
CA LEU A 194 16.93 -8.36 -7.55
C LEU A 194 16.88 -9.63 -6.68
N PRO A 195 17.27 -9.53 -5.40
CA PRO A 195 17.28 -10.67 -4.49
C PRO A 195 15.88 -11.11 -4.04
N ASN A 196 14.87 -10.25 -4.22
CA ASN A 196 13.48 -10.47 -3.83
C ASN A 196 12.54 -9.55 -4.63
N ARG A 197 11.25 -9.82 -4.57
CA ARG A 197 10.14 -9.11 -5.25
C ARG A 197 9.44 -8.07 -4.37
N LEU A 198 9.95 -7.81 -3.17
CA LEU A 198 9.41 -6.81 -2.24
C LEU A 198 10.20 -5.51 -2.35
N LEU A 199 9.62 -4.52 -3.03
CA LEU A 199 10.28 -3.28 -3.40
C LEU A 199 9.76 -2.10 -2.57
N MET A 200 10.59 -1.08 -2.41
CA MET A 200 10.21 0.15 -1.73
C MET A 200 9.65 1.15 -2.72
N ALA A 201 8.39 1.53 -2.52
CA ALA A 201 7.73 2.54 -3.36
C ALA A 201 8.36 3.93 -3.16
N PRO A 202 8.30 4.79 -4.19
CA PRO A 202 8.71 6.19 -4.10
C PRO A 202 7.80 6.95 -3.12
N MET A 203 8.42 7.66 -2.18
CA MET A 203 7.70 8.38 -1.11
C MET A 203 8.36 9.72 -0.82
N THR A 204 7.74 10.84 -1.22
CA THR A 204 8.21 12.19 -0.87
C THR A 204 8.26 12.37 0.64
N ARG A 205 9.41 12.82 1.17
CA ARG A 205 9.61 13.02 2.62
C ARG A 205 9.85 14.48 3.01
N SER A 206 10.09 15.37 2.04
CA SER A 206 10.31 16.81 2.23
C SER A 206 11.39 17.13 3.27
N ARG A 207 12.52 16.43 3.20
CA ARG A 207 13.65 16.58 4.14
C ARG A 207 14.94 17.07 3.47
N ALA A 208 14.88 17.46 2.21
CA ALA A 208 15.99 18.16 1.54
C ALA A 208 16.02 19.63 1.97
N ARG A 209 17.18 20.27 1.88
CA ARG A 209 17.33 21.71 2.16
C ARG A 209 17.99 22.38 0.97
N GLY A 210 17.32 23.37 0.38
CA GLY A 210 17.78 23.97 -0.88
C GLY A 210 17.92 22.96 -2.02
N GLY A 211 17.13 21.89 -2.01
CA GLY A 211 17.23 20.79 -2.98
C GLY A 211 18.35 19.77 -2.68
N LEU A 212 19.15 19.94 -1.63
CA LEU A 212 20.20 19.01 -1.24
C LEU A 212 19.68 17.97 -0.23
N VAL A 213 19.94 16.69 -0.52
CA VAL A 213 19.81 15.61 0.47
C VAL A 213 20.96 15.66 1.48
N GLY A 214 20.82 14.97 2.61
CA GLY A 214 21.83 14.98 3.68
C GLY A 214 22.05 13.62 4.35
N PRO A 215 22.86 13.58 5.42
CA PRO A 215 23.21 12.34 6.11
C PRO A 215 22.00 11.52 6.59
N ALA A 216 20.95 12.17 7.06
CA ALA A 216 19.71 11.49 7.45
C ALA A 216 19.04 10.76 6.29
N THR A 217 19.13 11.31 5.07
CA THR A 217 18.63 10.66 3.85
C THR A 217 19.44 9.43 3.48
N ALA A 218 20.78 9.51 3.63
CA ALA A 218 21.65 8.37 3.43
C ALA A 218 21.33 7.24 4.42
N GLU A 219 21.18 7.58 5.70
CA GLU A 219 20.75 6.63 6.75
C GLU A 219 19.37 6.02 6.43
N TYR A 220 18.38 6.86 6.07
CA TYR A 220 17.02 6.41 5.78
C TYR A 220 16.95 5.33 4.69
N TYR A 221 17.66 5.54 3.58
CA TYR A 221 17.68 4.56 2.50
C TYR A 221 18.58 3.36 2.83
N ALA A 222 19.72 3.56 3.51
CA ALA A 222 20.59 2.46 3.92
C ALA A 222 19.89 1.49 4.89
N GLN A 223 19.07 2.00 5.81
CA GLN A 223 18.24 1.18 6.70
C GLN A 223 17.32 0.22 5.93
N ARG A 224 16.89 0.59 4.72
CA ARG A 224 15.91 -0.12 3.87
C ARG A 224 16.57 -0.87 2.70
N ALA A 225 17.89 -1.00 2.69
CA ALA A 225 18.66 -1.67 1.64
C ALA A 225 18.31 -3.15 1.42
N ALA A 226 17.51 -3.77 2.30
CA ALA A 226 17.00 -5.13 2.14
C ALA A 226 15.86 -5.22 1.11
N ALA A 227 15.19 -4.11 0.77
CA ALA A 227 14.22 -4.07 -0.33
C ALA A 227 14.88 -4.56 -1.64
N GLY A 228 14.15 -5.34 -2.43
CA GLY A 228 14.67 -5.85 -3.71
C GLY A 228 15.18 -4.71 -4.60
N LEU A 229 14.46 -3.60 -4.62
CA LEU A 229 14.83 -2.32 -5.23
C LEU A 229 14.22 -1.20 -4.40
N ILE A 230 14.99 -0.13 -4.19
CA ILE A 230 14.51 1.14 -3.66
C ILE A 230 14.24 2.08 -4.83
N ILE A 231 13.08 2.72 -4.82
CA ILE A 231 12.81 3.87 -5.71
C ILE A 231 12.73 5.09 -4.79
N THR A 232 13.53 6.13 -5.07
CA THR A 232 13.60 7.31 -4.19
C THR A 232 12.28 8.08 -4.14
N GLU A 233 12.21 9.03 -3.22
CA GLU A 233 11.31 10.16 -3.35
C GLU A 233 11.43 10.88 -4.71
N GLY A 234 10.35 11.54 -5.11
CA GLY A 234 10.30 12.35 -6.33
C GLY A 234 11.37 13.44 -6.28
N THR A 235 12.28 13.39 -7.25
CA THR A 235 13.46 14.24 -7.33
C THR A 235 13.34 15.13 -8.55
N GLN A 236 13.35 16.45 -8.37
CA GLN A 236 13.06 17.38 -9.47
C GLN A 236 14.21 17.42 -10.51
N PRO A 237 13.89 17.37 -11.83
CA PRO A 237 14.88 17.45 -12.90
C PRO A 237 15.36 18.88 -13.18
N SER A 238 14.67 19.88 -12.63
CA SER A 238 14.97 21.30 -12.80
C SER A 238 14.35 22.12 -11.68
N VAL A 239 14.73 23.39 -11.61
CA VAL A 239 14.12 24.36 -10.67
C VAL A 239 12.62 24.49 -10.94
N ARG A 240 12.22 24.55 -12.21
CA ARG A 240 10.80 24.66 -12.60
C ARG A 240 10.01 23.37 -12.34
N GLY A 241 10.69 22.23 -12.32
CA GLY A 241 10.11 20.93 -11.99
C GLY A 241 9.73 20.73 -10.52
N GLN A 242 10.16 21.61 -9.62
CA GLN A 242 9.86 21.51 -8.19
C GLN A 242 8.40 21.86 -7.88
N GLY A 243 7.68 20.97 -7.20
CA GLY A 243 6.28 21.18 -6.80
C GLY A 243 6.01 21.37 -5.31
N TYR A 244 6.98 21.07 -4.45
CA TYR A 244 6.83 21.16 -3.00
C TYR A 244 8.10 21.73 -2.35
N ILE A 245 7.94 22.30 -1.16
CA ILE A 245 9.09 22.73 -0.36
C ILE A 245 9.91 21.51 0.08
N ASP A 246 11.21 21.73 0.28
CA ASP A 246 12.15 20.76 0.85
C ASP A 246 12.23 19.41 0.11
N THR A 247 11.94 19.38 -1.20
CA THR A 247 12.16 18.20 -2.06
C THR A 247 13.55 18.24 -2.72
N PRO A 248 14.18 17.09 -2.94
CA PRO A 248 15.53 17.03 -3.50
C PRO A 248 15.54 17.25 -5.01
N GLY A 249 16.58 17.89 -5.52
CA GLY A 249 16.82 18.05 -6.95
C GLY A 249 17.93 17.14 -7.47
N LEU A 250 18.08 17.09 -8.79
CA LEU A 250 19.15 16.36 -9.48
C LEU A 250 19.61 17.09 -10.76
N HIS A 251 19.83 18.40 -10.62
CA HIS A 251 20.09 19.33 -11.73
C HIS A 251 21.26 20.29 -11.44
N THR A 252 22.04 20.02 -10.39
CA THR A 252 23.26 20.75 -10.05
C THR A 252 24.34 19.78 -9.58
N ALA A 253 25.61 20.18 -9.70
CA ALA A 253 26.74 19.36 -9.26
C ALA A 253 26.71 19.06 -7.75
N ASP A 254 26.26 20.01 -6.91
CA ASP A 254 26.15 19.83 -5.47
C ASP A 254 25.07 18.80 -5.11
N GLN A 255 23.93 18.80 -5.83
CA GLN A 255 22.89 17.79 -5.69
C GLN A 255 23.41 16.40 -6.08
N VAL A 256 24.15 16.28 -7.19
CA VAL A 256 24.78 15.02 -7.63
C VAL A 256 25.74 14.50 -6.56
N ALA A 257 26.58 15.37 -6.00
CA ALA A 257 27.51 15.00 -4.93
C ALA A 257 26.76 14.53 -3.67
N ALA A 258 25.70 15.22 -3.27
CA ALA A 258 24.89 14.85 -2.12
C ALA A 258 24.19 13.49 -2.31
N TRP A 259 23.64 13.24 -3.51
CA TRP A 259 23.05 11.94 -3.83
C TRP A 259 24.07 10.81 -3.91
N ARG A 260 25.32 11.09 -4.28
CA ARG A 260 26.40 10.10 -4.29
C ARG A 260 26.70 9.53 -2.90
N GLU A 261 26.55 10.32 -1.85
CA GLU A 261 26.67 9.83 -0.48
C GLU A 261 25.52 8.87 -0.12
N VAL A 262 24.30 9.15 -0.59
CA VAL A 262 23.12 8.31 -0.37
C VAL A 262 23.26 6.97 -1.11
N THR A 263 23.57 7.00 -2.40
CA THR A 263 23.75 5.78 -3.21
C THR A 263 24.91 4.95 -2.67
N GLY A 264 26.02 5.59 -2.29
CA GLY A 264 27.16 4.94 -1.63
C GLY A 264 26.77 4.22 -0.33
N ALA A 265 25.96 4.84 0.52
CA ALA A 265 25.47 4.22 1.75
C ALA A 265 24.55 3.01 1.47
N VAL A 266 23.65 3.13 0.49
CA VAL A 266 22.76 2.03 0.07
C VAL A 266 23.57 0.87 -0.50
N HIS A 267 24.52 1.13 -1.39
CA HIS A 267 25.38 0.10 -1.99
C HIS A 267 26.28 -0.56 -0.96
N ALA A 268 26.82 0.20 0.01
CA ALA A 268 27.59 -0.35 1.13
C ALA A 268 26.75 -1.29 2.02
N ALA A 269 25.45 -1.01 2.14
CA ALA A 269 24.48 -1.90 2.80
C ALA A 269 23.99 -3.05 1.89
N GLY A 270 24.53 -3.17 0.67
CA GLY A 270 24.18 -4.20 -0.30
C GLY A 270 22.83 -3.96 -0.98
N GLY A 271 22.33 -2.73 -1.01
CA GLY A 271 21.08 -2.31 -1.63
C GLY A 271 21.19 -2.01 -3.13
N ARG A 272 20.04 -1.76 -3.77
CA ARG A 272 19.92 -1.24 -5.14
C ARG A 272 18.92 -0.10 -5.14
N ILE A 273 19.17 0.96 -5.88
CA ILE A 273 18.39 2.19 -5.81
C ILE A 273 18.25 2.89 -7.16
N PHE A 274 17.01 3.25 -7.50
CA PHE A 274 16.64 4.05 -8.67
C PHE A 274 16.18 5.45 -8.23
N ALA A 275 16.62 6.47 -8.96
CA ALA A 275 16.12 7.84 -8.76
C ALA A 275 14.77 8.03 -9.46
N GLN A 276 13.73 8.46 -8.74
CA GLN A 276 12.49 8.85 -9.39
C GLN A 276 12.57 10.30 -9.88
N ILE A 277 12.65 10.50 -11.19
CA ILE A 277 12.70 11.83 -11.80
C ILE A 277 11.27 12.36 -11.96
N MET A 278 10.95 13.46 -11.27
CA MET A 278 9.60 13.98 -11.15
C MET A 278 9.55 15.47 -11.46
N HIS A 279 8.92 15.84 -12.58
CA HIS A 279 8.56 17.23 -12.88
C HIS A 279 7.11 17.49 -12.47
N SER A 280 6.87 18.33 -11.47
CA SER A 280 5.52 18.50 -10.90
C SER A 280 4.53 19.25 -11.79
N GLY A 281 5.01 20.01 -12.78
CA GLY A 281 4.16 20.66 -13.78
C GLY A 281 3.26 21.72 -13.12
N ARG A 282 1.94 21.64 -13.31
CA ARG A 282 0.98 22.58 -12.70
C ARG A 282 0.82 22.45 -11.17
N VAL A 283 1.40 21.42 -10.57
CA VAL A 283 1.44 21.26 -9.11
C VAL A 283 2.68 21.99 -8.61
N GLY A 284 2.50 23.23 -8.15
CA GLY A 284 3.56 24.09 -7.68
C GLY A 284 3.11 25.53 -7.52
N HIS A 285 3.98 26.41 -7.05
CA HIS A 285 3.66 27.81 -6.81
C HIS A 285 4.88 28.72 -7.04
N PRO A 286 4.70 29.98 -7.52
CA PRO A 286 5.78 30.95 -7.77
C PRO A 286 6.82 31.11 -6.66
N VAL A 287 6.42 30.91 -5.40
CA VAL A 287 7.31 31.00 -4.23
C VAL A 287 8.43 29.96 -4.21
N LEU A 288 8.29 28.87 -4.97
CA LEU A 288 9.34 27.86 -5.11
C LEU A 288 10.47 28.30 -6.04
N TYR A 289 10.20 29.26 -6.93
CA TYR A 289 11.11 29.58 -8.02
C TYR A 289 11.82 30.90 -7.74
N PRO A 290 13.16 30.96 -7.83
CA PRO A 290 13.92 32.19 -7.57
C PRO A 290 13.50 33.39 -8.41
N ASP A 291 12.95 33.15 -9.60
CA ASP A 291 12.48 34.18 -10.53
C ASP A 291 11.01 34.59 -10.31
N GLY A 292 10.28 33.93 -9.41
CA GLY A 292 8.86 34.16 -9.19
C GLY A 292 7.96 33.80 -10.40
N GLY A 293 8.47 33.03 -11.35
CA GLY A 293 7.73 32.62 -12.55
C GLY A 293 6.58 31.66 -12.24
N LEU A 294 5.72 31.39 -13.22
CA LEU A 294 4.62 30.43 -13.05
C LEU A 294 5.11 28.96 -13.18
N PRO A 295 4.47 28.00 -12.49
CA PRO A 295 4.58 26.59 -12.86
C PRO A 295 4.19 26.37 -14.33
N VAL A 296 4.67 25.30 -14.94
CA VAL A 296 4.42 24.99 -16.37
C VAL A 296 3.50 23.78 -16.54
N ALA A 297 2.79 23.70 -17.66
CA ALA A 297 1.82 22.63 -17.91
C ALA A 297 1.57 22.45 -19.42
N PRO A 298 0.93 21.35 -19.84
CA PRO A 298 0.43 21.23 -21.22
C PRO A 298 -0.63 22.28 -21.57
N SER A 299 -1.39 22.81 -20.61
CA SER A 299 -2.41 23.83 -20.84
C SER A 299 -2.56 24.75 -19.63
N ALA A 300 -3.02 25.98 -19.85
CA ALA A 300 -3.26 26.98 -18.81
C ALA A 300 -4.50 26.65 -17.93
N ILE A 301 -4.43 25.53 -17.21
CA ILE A 301 -5.50 25.01 -16.34
C ILE A 301 -4.89 24.73 -14.96
N ALA A 302 -5.31 25.47 -13.94
CA ALA A 302 -4.92 25.21 -12.55
C ALA A 302 -5.34 23.80 -12.11
N SER A 303 -4.58 23.18 -11.20
CA SER A 303 -4.93 21.86 -10.67
C SER A 303 -6.16 21.87 -9.76
N GLY A 304 -6.51 23.03 -9.18
CA GLY A 304 -7.56 23.14 -8.17
C GLY A 304 -7.12 22.79 -6.75
N ASP A 305 -5.89 22.30 -6.60
CA ASP A 305 -5.27 21.96 -5.31
C ASP A 305 -4.49 23.15 -4.71
N SER A 306 -3.88 22.93 -3.55
CA SER A 306 -3.02 23.91 -2.86
C SER A 306 -1.72 23.26 -2.40
N MET A 307 -0.66 24.07 -2.34
CA MET A 307 0.66 23.70 -1.86
C MET A 307 0.87 24.20 -0.43
N TYR A 308 1.43 23.35 0.43
CA TYR A 308 1.85 23.75 1.76
C TYR A 308 3.09 24.64 1.73
N THR A 309 3.09 25.69 2.57
CA THR A 309 4.26 26.46 2.96
C THR A 309 4.25 26.67 4.47
N PRO A 310 5.38 27.06 5.11
CA PRO A 310 5.39 27.43 6.52
C PRO A 310 4.41 28.57 6.86
N ASP A 311 4.10 29.44 5.90
CA ASP A 311 3.18 30.57 6.06
C ASP A 311 1.71 30.20 5.77
N GLY A 312 1.44 28.96 5.36
CA GLY A 312 0.09 28.42 5.10
C GLY A 312 -0.07 27.75 3.73
N MET A 313 -1.30 27.33 3.45
CA MET A 313 -1.66 26.73 2.16
C MET A 313 -1.79 27.82 1.09
N LEU A 314 -1.10 27.65 -0.03
CA LEU A 314 -1.19 28.53 -1.19
C LEU A 314 -1.88 27.81 -2.34
N PRO A 315 -2.93 28.38 -2.96
CA PRO A 315 -3.60 27.75 -4.10
C PRO A 315 -2.63 27.66 -5.28
N HIS A 316 -2.66 26.53 -6.01
CA HIS A 316 -1.90 26.44 -7.25
C HIS A 316 -2.45 27.45 -8.28
N PRO A 317 -1.60 28.30 -8.89
CA PRO A 317 -2.06 29.28 -9.85
C PRO A 317 -2.41 28.61 -11.18
N VAL A 318 -2.98 29.38 -12.10
CA VAL A 318 -3.03 28.99 -13.52
C VAL A 318 -1.58 28.90 -14.03
N PRO A 319 -1.15 27.75 -14.57
CA PRO A 319 0.23 27.57 -15.03
C PRO A 319 0.46 28.26 -16.38
N HIS A 320 1.73 28.42 -16.74
CA HIS A 320 2.16 28.72 -18.10
C HIS A 320 1.99 27.49 -18.99
N GLU A 321 1.34 27.66 -20.14
CA GLU A 321 1.23 26.60 -21.15
C GLU A 321 2.52 26.51 -21.95
N LEU A 322 3.17 25.34 -21.91
CA LEU A 322 4.42 25.10 -22.62
C LEU A 322 4.23 25.28 -24.13
N THR A 323 5.15 26.00 -24.77
CA THR A 323 5.31 26.00 -26.22
C THR A 323 5.99 24.71 -26.67
N ALA A 324 5.96 24.40 -27.98
CA ALA A 324 6.65 23.22 -28.50
C ALA A 324 8.17 23.23 -28.22
N ALA A 325 8.81 24.42 -28.23
CA ALA A 325 10.22 24.55 -27.89
C ALA A 325 10.49 24.31 -26.39
N GLU A 326 9.64 24.86 -25.52
CA GLU A 326 9.76 24.60 -24.07
C GLU A 326 9.49 23.13 -23.72
N ILE A 327 8.68 22.41 -24.50
CA ILE A 327 8.53 20.95 -24.35
C ILE A 327 9.85 20.23 -24.64
N GLU A 328 10.57 20.62 -25.69
CA GLU A 328 11.89 20.05 -26.02
C GLU A 328 12.91 20.35 -24.90
N GLU A 329 12.91 21.57 -24.34
CA GLU A 329 13.74 21.91 -23.19
C GLU A 329 13.42 21.05 -21.96
N VAL A 330 12.15 20.78 -21.66
CA VAL A 330 11.77 19.90 -20.55
C VAL A 330 12.23 18.45 -20.80
N VAL A 331 12.19 17.95 -22.04
CA VAL A 331 12.75 16.63 -22.37
C VAL A 331 14.25 16.59 -22.07
N ASP A 332 14.98 17.67 -22.39
CA ASP A 332 16.40 17.80 -22.05
C ASP A 332 16.63 17.85 -20.53
N GLU A 333 15.76 18.51 -19.76
CA GLU A 333 15.83 18.50 -18.29
C GLU A 333 15.70 17.09 -17.69
N PHE A 334 14.75 16.29 -18.18
CA PHE A 334 14.62 14.88 -17.77
C PHE A 334 15.88 14.07 -18.14
N THR A 335 16.41 14.29 -19.33
CA THR A 335 17.58 13.59 -19.85
C THR A 335 18.84 13.92 -19.04
N GLU A 336 19.05 15.19 -18.73
CA GLU A 336 20.19 15.65 -17.95
C GLU A 336 20.10 15.19 -16.50
N ALA A 337 18.91 15.23 -15.89
CA ALA A 337 18.68 14.67 -14.56
C ALA A 337 18.96 13.16 -14.53
N ALA A 338 18.63 12.42 -15.59
CA ALA A 338 18.95 11.00 -15.69
C ALA A 338 20.46 10.73 -15.78
N ARG A 339 21.22 11.54 -16.54
CA ARG A 339 22.70 11.46 -16.57
C ARG A 339 23.29 11.75 -15.18
N ASN A 340 22.80 12.82 -14.54
CA ASN A 340 23.17 13.18 -13.18
C ASN A 340 22.87 12.08 -12.17
N ALA A 341 21.79 11.31 -12.34
CA ALA A 341 21.50 10.13 -11.52
C ALA A 341 22.57 9.06 -11.68
N VAL A 342 22.93 8.71 -12.92
CA VAL A 342 23.99 7.72 -13.18
C VAL A 342 25.32 8.20 -12.61
N ASP A 343 25.66 9.48 -12.75
CA ASP A 343 26.88 10.07 -12.18
C ASP A 343 26.87 10.08 -10.65
N ALA A 344 25.69 10.26 -10.03
CA ALA A 344 25.49 10.12 -8.59
C ALA A 344 25.55 8.64 -8.13
N GLY A 345 25.67 7.67 -9.04
CA GLY A 345 25.79 6.26 -8.70
C GLY A 345 24.45 5.56 -8.47
N PHE A 346 23.34 6.10 -8.98
CA PHE A 346 22.09 5.33 -9.02
C PHE A 346 22.20 4.15 -10.00
N ASP A 347 21.50 3.06 -9.71
CA ASP A 347 21.46 1.89 -10.59
C ASP A 347 20.60 2.13 -11.85
N GLY A 348 19.75 3.18 -11.81
CA GLY A 348 18.89 3.61 -12.90
C GLY A 348 17.91 4.70 -12.46
N VAL A 349 16.91 4.98 -13.29
CA VAL A 349 15.90 6.01 -13.03
C VAL A 349 14.48 5.50 -13.29
N GLU A 350 13.52 6.06 -12.55
CA GLU A 350 12.10 5.92 -12.80
C GLU A 350 11.52 7.26 -13.26
N LEU A 351 10.94 7.30 -14.45
CA LEU A 351 10.20 8.46 -14.94
C LEU A 351 8.84 8.54 -14.28
N HIS A 352 8.54 9.64 -13.59
CA HIS A 352 7.27 9.79 -12.89
C HIS A 352 6.13 10.23 -13.83
N GLY A 353 5.49 9.26 -14.48
CA GLY A 353 4.30 9.41 -15.34
C GLY A 353 2.95 9.27 -14.62
N ALA A 354 2.87 9.70 -13.36
CA ALA A 354 1.78 9.34 -12.44
C ALA A 354 1.44 10.50 -11.48
N ASN A 355 0.42 10.30 -10.63
CA ASN A 355 -0.03 11.17 -9.54
C ASN A 355 -0.33 12.62 -9.92
N GLY A 356 -0.67 12.86 -11.18
CA GLY A 356 -1.02 14.19 -11.69
C GLY A 356 0.15 15.14 -11.88
N TYR A 357 1.36 14.63 -12.03
CA TYR A 357 2.54 15.40 -12.43
C TYR A 357 2.69 15.50 -13.95
N LEU A 358 3.70 16.23 -14.44
CA LEU A 358 3.74 16.78 -15.80
C LEU A 358 3.48 15.73 -16.89
N ILE A 359 4.13 14.57 -16.83
CA ILE A 359 3.92 13.51 -17.83
C ILE A 359 2.45 13.07 -17.84
N GLN A 360 1.83 12.82 -16.68
CA GLN A 360 0.40 12.46 -16.62
C GLN A 360 -0.51 13.63 -17.01
N GLN A 361 -0.11 14.87 -16.73
CA GLN A 361 -0.86 16.04 -17.17
C GLN A 361 -0.98 16.08 -18.70
N PHE A 362 0.06 15.66 -19.45
CA PHE A 362 -0.02 15.49 -20.90
C PHE A 362 -0.90 14.31 -21.32
N LEU A 363 -0.87 13.19 -20.58
CA LEU A 363 -1.68 12.00 -20.88
C LEU A 363 -3.19 12.27 -20.74
N ALA A 364 -3.60 13.01 -19.71
CA ALA A 364 -5.00 13.22 -19.36
C ALA A 364 -5.65 14.37 -20.15
N ASP A 365 -6.81 14.11 -20.74
CA ASP A 365 -7.57 15.10 -21.52
C ASP A 365 -8.25 16.19 -20.66
N GLY A 366 -8.40 15.93 -19.35
CA GLY A 366 -8.81 16.93 -18.37
C GLY A 366 -7.81 18.09 -18.23
N SER A 367 -6.52 17.79 -18.27
CA SER A 367 -5.42 18.75 -18.08
C SER A 367 -4.73 19.17 -19.37
N ASN A 368 -4.86 18.40 -20.45
CA ASN A 368 -4.27 18.69 -21.75
C ASN A 368 -5.34 19.05 -22.78
N ARG A 369 -5.46 20.35 -23.07
CA ARG A 369 -6.37 20.94 -24.07
C ARG A 369 -5.63 21.48 -25.29
N ARG A 370 -4.38 21.04 -25.50
CA ARG A 370 -3.58 21.46 -26.64
C ARG A 370 -4.21 21.03 -27.96
N THR A 371 -3.96 21.83 -28.99
CA THR A 371 -4.41 21.58 -30.37
C THR A 371 -3.24 21.22 -31.31
N ASP A 372 -2.02 21.18 -30.80
CA ASP A 372 -0.82 20.82 -31.53
C ASP A 372 -0.54 19.29 -31.48
N ARG A 373 0.67 18.88 -31.85
CA ARG A 373 1.08 17.46 -31.88
C ARG A 373 1.12 16.78 -30.51
N TYR A 374 0.91 17.52 -29.43
CA TYR A 374 0.94 17.03 -28.05
C TYR A 374 -0.45 16.96 -27.40
N GLY A 375 -1.53 17.31 -28.10
CA GLY A 375 -2.90 17.22 -27.56
C GLY A 375 -3.95 16.72 -28.55
N GLY A 376 -5.19 16.65 -28.07
CA GLY A 376 -6.32 16.08 -28.80
C GLY A 376 -6.36 14.56 -28.73
N SER A 377 -5.81 13.88 -29.74
CA SER A 377 -5.86 12.41 -29.84
C SER A 377 -5.01 11.71 -28.76
N ARG A 378 -5.36 10.48 -28.38
CA ARG A 378 -4.56 9.66 -27.45
C ARG A 378 -3.10 9.55 -27.88
N ALA A 379 -2.85 9.30 -29.17
CA ALA A 379 -1.50 9.22 -29.73
C ALA A 379 -0.69 10.52 -29.52
N ASN A 380 -1.32 11.69 -29.64
CA ASN A 380 -0.66 12.97 -29.38
C ASN A 380 -0.41 13.20 -27.89
N ARG A 381 -1.35 12.80 -27.01
CA ARG A 381 -1.18 12.91 -25.55
C ARG A 381 -0.09 11.98 -25.01
N ILE A 382 0.02 10.78 -25.57
CA ILE A 382 1.10 9.80 -25.27
C ILE A 382 2.47 10.30 -25.73
N ARG A 383 2.53 11.16 -26.76
CA ARG A 383 3.77 11.59 -27.41
C ARG A 383 4.81 12.12 -26.42
N PHE A 384 4.41 13.00 -25.50
CA PHE A 384 5.35 13.57 -24.53
C PHE A 384 5.99 12.49 -23.64
N ALA A 385 5.18 11.56 -23.11
CA ALA A 385 5.70 10.45 -22.31
C ALA A 385 6.68 9.57 -23.10
N ALA A 386 6.35 9.28 -24.36
CA ALA A 386 7.22 8.50 -25.24
C ALA A 386 8.51 9.23 -25.62
N GLU A 387 8.47 10.53 -25.88
CA GLU A 387 9.65 11.37 -26.19
C GLU A 387 10.60 11.45 -24.98
N VAL A 388 10.07 11.69 -23.77
CA VAL A 388 10.87 11.65 -22.52
C VAL A 388 11.48 10.26 -22.31
N ALA A 389 10.70 9.19 -22.43
CA ALA A 389 11.19 7.83 -22.25
C ALA A 389 12.28 7.46 -23.27
N THR A 390 12.11 7.87 -24.53
CA THR A 390 13.08 7.64 -25.60
C THR A 390 14.38 8.37 -25.31
N ALA A 391 14.33 9.67 -25.04
CA ALA A 391 15.52 10.48 -24.80
C ALA A 391 16.33 9.99 -23.58
N VAL A 392 15.64 9.62 -22.50
CA VAL A 392 16.28 9.08 -21.29
C VAL A 392 16.87 7.69 -21.55
N ALA A 393 16.13 6.79 -22.20
CA ALA A 393 16.64 5.46 -22.54
C ALA A 393 17.85 5.54 -23.48
N GLU A 394 17.87 6.44 -24.45
CA GLU A 394 19.03 6.70 -25.31
C GLU A 394 20.24 7.25 -24.53
N ALA A 395 20.00 8.06 -23.50
CA ALA A 395 21.06 8.69 -22.72
C ALA A 395 21.72 7.75 -21.69
N ILE A 396 20.96 6.89 -21.03
CA ILE A 396 21.46 6.06 -19.91
C ILE A 396 21.27 4.55 -20.08
N GLY A 397 20.62 4.12 -21.16
CA GLY A 397 20.27 2.74 -21.43
C GLY A 397 18.82 2.41 -21.03
N PRO A 398 18.06 1.69 -21.88
CA PRO A 398 16.69 1.28 -21.55
C PRO A 398 16.63 0.32 -20.35
N GLU A 399 17.67 -0.50 -20.15
CA GLU A 399 17.81 -1.43 -19.02
C GLU A 399 18.01 -0.76 -17.66
N ARG A 400 18.21 0.57 -17.66
CA ARG A 400 18.29 1.45 -16.47
C ARG A 400 17.13 2.42 -16.37
N THR A 401 16.14 2.34 -17.26
CA THR A 401 15.04 3.29 -17.35
C THR A 401 13.73 2.56 -17.07
N GLY A 402 12.99 3.00 -16.07
CA GLY A 402 11.61 2.58 -15.80
C GLY A 402 10.64 3.74 -15.93
N MET A 403 9.34 3.46 -15.97
CA MET A 403 8.30 4.50 -15.89
C MET A 403 7.21 4.09 -14.92
N ARG A 404 6.72 5.04 -14.12
CA ARG A 404 5.56 4.85 -13.24
C ARG A 404 4.30 5.47 -13.83
N ILE A 405 3.18 4.76 -13.76
CA ILE A 405 1.86 5.20 -14.20
C ILE A 405 0.80 4.97 -13.10
N SER A 406 -0.26 5.77 -13.08
CA SER A 406 -1.35 5.66 -12.10
C SER A 406 -2.72 5.85 -12.75
N PRO A 407 -3.21 4.82 -13.47
CA PRO A 407 -4.48 4.89 -14.18
C PRO A 407 -5.65 5.31 -13.27
N GLY A 408 -6.43 6.31 -13.72
CA GLY A 408 -7.66 6.73 -13.04
C GLY A 408 -7.46 7.49 -11.72
N THR A 409 -6.22 7.84 -11.34
CA THR A 409 -6.02 8.65 -10.13
C THR A 409 -6.60 10.05 -10.30
N PRO A 410 -7.35 10.58 -9.30
CA PRO A 410 -7.84 11.96 -9.33
C PRO A 410 -6.82 12.99 -8.84
N ASN A 411 -5.65 12.55 -8.36
CA ASN A 411 -4.64 13.41 -7.75
C ASN A 411 -4.20 14.54 -8.68
N GLY A 412 -3.92 15.73 -8.13
CA GLY A 412 -3.48 16.89 -8.92
C GLY A 412 -4.57 17.45 -9.84
N GLY A 413 -5.85 17.19 -9.52
CA GLY A 413 -7.02 17.56 -10.31
C GLY A 413 -7.08 16.89 -11.68
N ILE A 414 -6.53 15.67 -11.81
CA ILE A 414 -6.56 14.91 -13.05
C ILE A 414 -7.94 14.32 -13.28
N THR A 415 -8.40 14.39 -14.53
CA THR A 415 -9.57 13.65 -15.02
C THR A 415 -9.23 13.07 -16.38
N GLU A 416 -9.59 11.81 -16.60
CA GLU A 416 -9.33 11.06 -17.83
C GLU A 416 -10.67 10.48 -18.32
N SER A 417 -11.07 10.78 -19.55
CA SER A 417 -12.31 10.23 -20.12
C SER A 417 -12.15 8.83 -20.74
N ASP A 418 -10.91 8.40 -20.98
CA ASP A 418 -10.56 7.20 -21.76
C ASP A 418 -9.48 6.34 -21.08
N THR A 419 -9.49 6.27 -19.73
CA THR A 419 -8.51 5.52 -18.91
C THR A 419 -8.35 4.06 -19.37
N ALA A 420 -9.43 3.37 -19.73
CA ALA A 420 -9.38 1.96 -20.11
C ALA A 420 -8.57 1.70 -21.39
N GLU A 421 -8.58 2.64 -22.34
CA GLU A 421 -7.85 2.54 -23.60
C GLU A 421 -6.47 3.21 -23.54
N LEU A 422 -6.36 4.33 -22.84
CA LEU A 422 -5.16 5.18 -22.80
C LEU A 422 -3.92 4.42 -22.31
N TYR A 423 -4.03 3.69 -21.20
CA TYR A 423 -2.87 3.04 -20.58
C TYR A 423 -2.39 1.80 -21.32
N PRO A 424 -3.26 0.92 -21.86
CA PRO A 424 -2.81 -0.13 -22.77
C PRO A 424 -2.20 0.42 -24.06
N GLU A 425 -2.69 1.54 -24.60
CA GLU A 425 -2.07 2.22 -25.73
C GLU A 425 -0.69 2.79 -25.39
N LEU A 426 -0.55 3.42 -24.22
CA LEU A 426 0.74 3.90 -23.70
C LEU A 426 1.73 2.73 -23.52
N ALA A 427 1.30 1.62 -22.92
CA ALA A 427 2.14 0.44 -22.76
C ALA A 427 2.65 -0.10 -24.11
N ARG A 428 1.78 -0.18 -25.13
CA ARG A 428 2.18 -0.59 -26.49
C ARG A 428 3.12 0.41 -27.16
N ALA A 429 2.95 1.71 -26.90
CA ALA A 429 3.83 2.75 -27.44
C ALA A 429 5.22 2.71 -26.81
N LEU A 430 5.32 2.36 -25.52
CA LEU A 430 6.59 2.27 -24.79
C LEU A 430 7.30 0.91 -24.96
N ALA A 431 6.55 -0.17 -25.24
CA ALA A 431 7.11 -1.52 -25.34
C ALA A 431 8.33 -1.66 -26.29
N PRO A 432 8.37 -1.01 -27.47
CA PRO A 432 9.54 -1.07 -28.36
C PRO A 432 10.82 -0.45 -27.79
N LEU A 433 10.73 0.37 -26.74
CA LEU A 433 11.89 0.99 -26.08
C LEU A 433 12.64 0.02 -25.15
N ASP A 434 12.07 -1.14 -24.86
CA ASP A 434 12.67 -2.18 -24.01
C ASP A 434 13.05 -1.69 -22.60
N LEU A 435 12.24 -0.80 -22.03
CA LEU A 435 12.48 -0.23 -20.69
C LEU A 435 12.57 -1.33 -19.61
N ALA A 436 13.39 -1.09 -18.59
CA ALA A 436 13.64 -2.00 -17.47
C ALA A 436 12.35 -2.51 -16.82
N TYR A 437 11.38 -1.60 -16.64
CA TYR A 437 10.05 -1.94 -16.11
C TYR A 437 9.00 -0.87 -16.40
N LEU A 438 7.73 -1.27 -16.26
CA LEU A 438 6.59 -0.37 -16.05
C LEU A 438 6.05 -0.58 -14.64
N HIS A 439 5.87 0.51 -13.90
CA HIS A 439 5.41 0.49 -12.51
C HIS A 439 4.00 1.06 -12.43
N VAL A 440 3.02 0.22 -12.11
CA VAL A 440 1.61 0.62 -12.00
C VAL A 440 1.26 0.89 -10.55
N MET A 441 0.72 2.08 -10.27
CA MET A 441 0.04 2.38 -9.02
C MET A 441 -1.46 2.30 -9.22
N GLU A 442 -2.10 1.32 -8.60
CA GLU A 442 -3.53 1.12 -8.75
C GLU A 442 -4.35 2.14 -7.95
N PHE A 443 -5.49 2.49 -8.52
CA PHE A 443 -6.54 3.32 -7.93
C PHE A 443 -7.93 2.69 -8.15
N GLY A 444 -8.03 1.37 -7.95
CA GLY A 444 -9.30 0.66 -8.06
C GLY A 444 -9.72 0.28 -9.48
N HIS A 445 -8.74 0.14 -10.37
CA HIS A 445 -8.92 -0.16 -11.80
C HIS A 445 -8.14 -1.42 -12.22
N ARG A 446 -8.39 -2.55 -11.53
CA ARG A 446 -7.67 -3.81 -11.77
C ARG A 446 -7.75 -4.26 -13.24
N GLU A 447 -8.88 -4.05 -13.89
CA GLU A 447 -9.08 -4.34 -15.31
C GLU A 447 -8.11 -3.59 -16.23
N VAL A 448 -7.74 -2.36 -15.85
CA VAL A 448 -6.76 -1.56 -16.61
C VAL A 448 -5.35 -2.10 -16.37
N THR A 449 -5.03 -2.50 -15.14
CA THR A 449 -3.76 -3.16 -14.81
C THR A 449 -3.58 -4.45 -15.61
N GLU A 450 -4.63 -5.28 -15.72
CA GLU A 450 -4.62 -6.52 -16.52
C GLU A 450 -4.38 -6.24 -18.00
N ALA A 451 -5.06 -5.23 -18.56
CA ALA A 451 -4.88 -4.82 -19.94
C ALA A 451 -3.45 -4.26 -20.21
N VAL A 452 -2.87 -3.55 -19.24
CA VAL A 452 -1.48 -3.08 -19.29
C VAL A 452 -0.51 -4.25 -19.22
N ARG A 453 -0.69 -5.20 -18.30
CA ARG A 453 0.14 -6.42 -18.19
C ARG A 453 0.12 -7.23 -19.49
N ALA A 454 -1.02 -7.34 -20.16
CA ALA A 454 -1.15 -8.02 -21.44
C ALA A 454 -0.44 -7.29 -22.59
N ALA A 455 -0.29 -5.96 -22.50
CA ALA A 455 0.38 -5.14 -23.50
C ALA A 455 1.89 -4.94 -23.23
N TRP A 456 2.35 -5.15 -22.00
CA TRP A 456 3.72 -4.89 -21.56
C TRP A 456 4.56 -6.18 -21.54
N PRO A 457 5.67 -6.26 -22.31
CA PRO A 457 6.48 -7.49 -22.41
C PRO A 457 7.50 -7.66 -21.28
N ASN A 458 7.92 -6.57 -20.64
CA ASN A 458 9.03 -6.57 -19.67
C ASN A 458 8.51 -6.71 -18.23
N ALA A 459 9.39 -6.49 -17.25
CA ALA A 459 9.01 -6.52 -15.84
C ALA A 459 7.90 -5.50 -15.54
N LEU A 460 6.86 -5.93 -14.83
CA LEU A 460 5.81 -5.06 -14.32
C LEU A 460 5.89 -5.01 -12.79
N LEU A 461 6.11 -3.82 -12.25
CA LEU A 461 6.04 -3.55 -10.82
C LEU A 461 4.64 -3.07 -10.47
N LEU A 462 4.07 -3.54 -9.36
CA LEU A 462 2.71 -3.17 -8.97
C LEU A 462 2.67 -2.62 -7.55
N ASN A 463 2.03 -1.47 -7.39
CA ASN A 463 1.56 -0.98 -6.10
C ASN A 463 0.04 -1.25 -6.00
N PRO A 464 -0.37 -2.38 -5.41
CA PRO A 464 -1.70 -2.96 -5.57
C PRO A 464 -2.77 -2.22 -4.76
N HIS A 465 -3.92 -2.02 -5.39
CA HIS A 465 -5.15 -1.44 -4.84
C HIS A 465 -6.31 -1.79 -5.80
N PRO A 466 -6.74 -3.08 -5.84
CA PRO A 466 -7.56 -3.63 -6.91
C PRO A 466 -8.89 -2.92 -7.11
N ASP A 467 -9.50 -2.42 -6.04
CA ASP A 467 -10.83 -1.79 -6.08
C ASP A 467 -10.93 -0.60 -5.12
N PRO A 468 -11.95 0.27 -5.24
CA PRO A 468 -12.12 1.43 -4.36
C PRO A 468 -12.39 1.10 -2.88
N ALA A 469 -12.83 -0.11 -2.56
CA ALA A 469 -13.04 -0.59 -1.20
C ALA A 469 -11.82 -1.34 -0.64
N SER A 470 -10.73 -1.46 -1.42
CA SER A 470 -9.44 -1.94 -0.93
C SER A 470 -8.93 -1.02 0.19
N GLY A 471 -8.38 -1.63 1.24
CA GLY A 471 -7.78 -0.90 2.37
C GLY A 471 -6.43 -0.28 2.03
N ALA A 472 -5.60 -0.06 3.05
CA ALA A 472 -4.23 0.37 2.85
C ALA A 472 -3.47 -0.60 1.92
N ARG A 473 -2.55 -0.07 1.11
CA ARG A 473 -1.67 -0.90 0.29
C ARG A 473 -0.64 -1.58 1.19
N THR A 474 -0.79 -2.88 1.39
CA THR A 474 0.03 -3.69 2.31
C THR A 474 0.75 -4.80 1.56
N THR A 475 1.73 -5.41 2.22
CA THR A 475 2.36 -6.65 1.74
C THR A 475 1.37 -7.79 1.57
N GLU A 476 0.26 -7.81 2.32
CA GLU A 476 -0.82 -8.78 2.15
C GLU A 476 -1.49 -8.66 0.77
N SER A 477 -1.91 -7.45 0.37
CA SER A 477 -2.60 -7.25 -0.92
C SER A 477 -1.72 -7.50 -2.15
N GLY A 478 -0.40 -7.38 -2.01
CA GLY A 478 0.54 -7.69 -3.09
C GLY A 478 0.79 -9.17 -3.32
N ALA A 479 0.62 -10.00 -2.29
CA ALA A 479 0.90 -11.44 -2.41
C ALA A 479 -0.08 -12.11 -3.40
N GLU A 480 -1.35 -11.69 -3.37
CA GLU A 480 -2.38 -12.14 -4.31
C GLU A 480 -2.05 -11.77 -5.75
N ALA A 481 -1.56 -10.54 -5.98
CA ALA A 481 -1.21 -10.08 -7.33
C ALA A 481 0.01 -10.81 -7.91
N LEU A 482 0.99 -11.16 -7.08
CA LEU A 482 2.12 -12.01 -7.49
C LEU A 482 1.66 -13.43 -7.85
N ALA A 483 0.81 -14.03 -7.01
CA ALA A 483 0.30 -15.38 -7.25
C ALA A 483 -0.53 -15.47 -8.54
N ALA A 484 -1.26 -14.40 -8.88
CA ALA A 484 -2.03 -14.30 -10.12
C ALA A 484 -1.17 -14.04 -11.38
N GLY A 485 0.15 -13.83 -11.24
CA GLY A 485 1.03 -13.46 -12.35
C GLY A 485 0.75 -12.08 -12.94
N LEU A 486 0.05 -11.22 -12.19
CA LEU A 486 -0.28 -9.86 -12.65
C LEU A 486 0.95 -8.95 -12.64
N ALA A 487 1.90 -9.21 -11.75
CA ALA A 487 3.12 -8.43 -11.57
C ALA A 487 4.32 -9.34 -11.32
N ASP A 488 5.51 -8.84 -11.67
CA ASP A 488 6.79 -9.53 -11.42
C ASP A 488 7.38 -9.12 -10.06
N ALA A 489 7.01 -7.96 -9.55
CA ALA A 489 7.36 -7.51 -8.21
C ALA A 489 6.33 -6.51 -7.66
N ILE A 490 6.31 -6.34 -6.34
CA ILE A 490 5.37 -5.48 -5.65
C ILE A 490 6.12 -4.34 -4.97
N THR A 491 5.60 -3.14 -5.11
CA THR A 491 6.05 -1.97 -4.36
C THR A 491 5.06 -1.67 -3.24
N VAL A 492 5.56 -1.39 -2.03
CA VAL A 492 4.76 -0.88 -0.91
C VAL A 492 5.41 0.37 -0.33
N GLY A 493 4.58 1.31 0.16
CA GLY A 493 5.03 2.61 0.65
C GLY A 493 5.10 2.65 2.17
N SER A 494 3.95 2.94 2.80
CA SER A 494 3.82 3.18 4.24
C SER A 494 4.39 2.07 5.12
N GLU A 495 4.33 0.82 4.69
CA GLU A 495 4.98 -0.29 5.41
C GLU A 495 6.50 -0.16 5.43
N TRP A 496 7.14 0.09 4.29
CA TRP A 496 8.59 0.36 4.25
C TRP A 496 8.94 1.65 4.99
N LEU A 497 8.07 2.66 4.97
CA LEU A 497 8.27 3.89 5.75
C LEU A 497 8.43 3.58 7.23
N ALA A 498 7.51 2.81 7.82
CA ALA A 498 7.51 2.52 9.26
C ALA A 498 8.40 1.33 9.65
N ASN A 499 8.76 0.46 8.70
CA ASN A 499 9.47 -0.79 8.96
C ASN A 499 10.76 -0.83 8.11
N PRO A 500 11.90 -0.36 8.64
CA PRO A 500 13.17 -0.41 7.92
C PRO A 500 13.63 -1.84 7.59
N ASP A 501 13.14 -2.84 8.32
CA ASP A 501 13.38 -4.27 8.17
C ASP A 501 12.12 -5.04 7.73
N LEU A 502 11.31 -4.44 6.85
CA LEU A 502 10.03 -5.01 6.42
C LEU A 502 10.17 -6.45 5.88
N ASP A 503 11.25 -6.76 5.16
CA ASP A 503 11.51 -8.10 4.64
C ASP A 503 11.62 -9.15 5.75
N VAL A 504 12.25 -8.81 6.88
CA VAL A 504 12.35 -9.69 8.05
C VAL A 504 10.97 -9.86 8.69
N ARG A 505 10.20 -8.78 8.82
CA ARG A 505 8.86 -8.80 9.43
C ARG A 505 7.86 -9.58 8.60
N VAL A 506 7.90 -9.44 7.27
CA VAL A 506 7.05 -10.24 6.36
C VAL A 506 7.38 -11.73 6.49
N ARG A 507 8.65 -12.12 6.56
CA ARG A 507 9.04 -13.53 6.83
C ARG A 507 8.54 -14.03 8.18
N ALA A 508 8.55 -13.18 9.20
CA ALA A 508 8.13 -13.52 10.55
C ALA A 508 6.61 -13.48 10.77
N GLY A 509 5.84 -12.90 9.83
CA GLY A 509 4.42 -12.62 10.01
C GLY A 509 4.15 -11.47 11.00
N GLY A 510 5.10 -10.54 11.14
CA GLY A 510 5.04 -9.40 12.07
C GLY A 510 5.76 -9.65 13.41
N PRO A 511 5.55 -8.77 14.41
CA PRO A 511 4.71 -7.57 14.37
C PRO A 511 5.25 -6.50 13.41
N PHE A 512 4.38 -5.59 12.97
CA PHE A 512 4.73 -4.41 12.16
C PHE A 512 4.63 -3.15 13.02
N ASN A 513 5.47 -2.16 12.72
CA ASN A 513 5.33 -0.82 13.27
C ASN A 513 4.20 -0.08 12.54
N ASP A 514 3.44 0.73 13.29
CA ASP A 514 2.44 1.62 12.73
C ASP A 514 3.09 2.88 12.16
N PRO A 515 2.76 3.28 10.92
CA PRO A 515 3.21 4.56 10.38
C PRO A 515 2.51 5.73 11.10
N ASP A 516 3.26 6.79 11.37
CA ASP A 516 2.73 8.06 11.90
C ASP A 516 2.54 9.10 10.78
N PRO A 517 1.29 9.38 10.34
CA PRO A 517 1.04 10.35 9.28
C PRO A 517 1.50 11.77 9.60
N ALA A 518 1.61 12.14 10.88
CA ALA A 518 2.04 13.48 11.28
C ALA A 518 3.51 13.78 10.92
N THR A 519 4.29 12.74 10.63
CA THR A 519 5.74 12.84 10.35
C THR A 519 6.11 12.44 8.92
N PHE A 520 5.12 12.23 8.03
CA PHE A 520 5.39 11.84 6.65
C PHE A 520 6.21 12.89 5.91
N TYR A 521 5.84 14.17 6.04
CA TYR A 521 6.48 15.27 5.33
C TYR A 521 7.15 16.26 6.28
N GLY A 522 8.36 16.70 5.94
CA GLY A 522 9.10 17.70 6.72
C GLY A 522 9.71 17.13 7.99
N GLY A 523 10.09 18.01 8.92
CA GLY A 523 10.63 17.62 10.23
C GLY A 523 12.10 17.18 10.19
N ASP A 524 12.42 16.30 11.13
CA ASP A 524 13.77 15.82 11.45
C ASP A 524 13.84 14.29 11.38
N GLU A 525 14.68 13.65 12.19
CA GLU A 525 14.83 12.20 12.29
C GLU A 525 13.55 11.46 12.75
N ARG A 526 12.64 12.16 13.45
CA ARG A 526 11.43 11.55 14.02
C ARG A 526 10.44 11.15 12.94
N GLY A 527 9.98 9.90 13.00
CA GLY A 527 9.18 9.27 11.96
C GLY A 527 9.93 9.14 10.62
N TYR A 528 11.26 9.15 10.64
CA TYR A 528 12.11 9.02 9.47
C TYR A 528 13.12 7.88 9.63
N THR A 529 14.11 8.07 10.51
CA THR A 529 15.19 7.10 10.77
C THR A 529 15.08 6.44 12.15
N ASP A 530 14.10 6.84 12.97
CA ASP A 530 13.92 6.36 14.35
C ASP A 530 12.91 5.22 14.52
N TYR A 531 12.31 4.74 13.42
CA TYR A 531 11.47 3.54 13.47
C TYR A 531 12.29 2.32 13.91
N PRO A 532 11.88 1.60 14.97
CA PRO A 532 12.67 0.50 15.52
C PRO A 532 12.65 -0.71 14.58
N ARG A 533 13.77 -1.44 14.53
CA ARG A 533 13.87 -2.78 13.92
C ARG A 533 13.31 -3.84 14.88
N LEU A 534 12.95 -5.01 14.35
CA LEU A 534 12.34 -6.11 15.09
C LEU A 534 13.28 -6.67 16.18
N ASP A 535 14.58 -6.78 15.89
CA ASP A 535 15.61 -7.24 16.83
C ASP A 535 15.79 -6.30 18.05
N ALA A 536 15.64 -4.99 17.84
CA ALA A 536 15.65 -3.99 18.91
C ALA A 536 14.41 -4.11 19.82
N LEU A 537 13.26 -4.54 19.29
CA LEU A 537 12.05 -4.78 20.07
C LEU A 537 12.18 -6.03 20.94
N GLU A 538 12.78 -7.11 20.42
CA GLU A 538 12.99 -8.37 21.15
C GLU A 538 13.93 -8.19 22.36
N THR A 539 15.01 -7.43 22.18
CA THR A 539 15.96 -7.14 23.27
C THR A 539 15.37 -6.27 24.38
N SER A 540 14.42 -5.39 24.07
CA SER A 540 13.72 -4.56 25.06
C SER A 540 12.67 -5.33 25.88
N GLY A 541 12.11 -6.41 25.32
CA GLY A 541 11.10 -7.26 25.97
C GLY A 541 11.68 -8.32 26.89
N ALA A 542 12.92 -8.78 26.65
CA ALA A 542 13.60 -9.78 27.48
C ALA A 542 14.07 -9.25 28.85
N GLY A 543 13.98 -7.94 29.08
CA GLY A 543 14.38 -7.27 30.33
C GLY A 543 13.26 -6.89 31.29
N ARG A 544 12.03 -7.39 31.11
CA ARG A 544 10.87 -7.08 31.98
C ARG A 544 10.27 -8.30 32.66
#